data_AF-A0A1S9AGI7-F1
#
_entry.id   AF-A0A1S9AGI7-F1
#
_cell.length_a   1.000
_cell.length_b   1.000
_cell.length_c   1.000
_cell.angle_alpha   90.00
_cell.angle_beta   90.00
_cell.angle_gamma   90.00
#
_symmetry.space_group_name_H-M   'P 1'
#
loop_
_entity.id
_entity.type
_entity.pdbx_description
1 polymer ?
#
loop_
_entity_poly.entity_id
_entity_poly.type
_entity_poly.pdbx_seq_one_letter_code
_entity_poly.pdbx_strand_id
1 'polypeptide(L)'
;MRIVCLFILLLACILPAHAHKPSDAYLRLEAGESALKGRWDIALRDLDHAIGLDADGDGRLTWDELRARHAAIADYALSRLSIARGGQACRLSAGQQLVERHADGAYTVLPLRADCPAGGRLEIDYRLFADTDPQHRGLVSLAGLGPDQALALGGERPSAVVDGAQGAGQAFLSYVRHGVWHIWIGFDHILFLVSLLLPAVLAWREGAWTPVPALRPALLDVVKVVSAFTLAHSITLGLAALDIVSLPSRWVESAIAASVILAALNNIVPLTHARRWVVAFAFGLVHGFGFAGVLGELGLAPGALALSLLGFNLGVELGQLAIVAVFLPLGYLLRATRFYRRAVLAGGSGAIMLVAALWFAERAFALRLLPG
;
A
#
# COMPACT_ATOMS: atom_id res chain seq x y z
N MET A 1 35.67 14.25 -9.24
CA MET A 1 35.05 13.93 -10.56
C MET A 1 34.55 12.49 -10.68
N ARG A 2 35.34 11.46 -10.32
CA ARG A 2 34.93 10.04 -10.43
C ARG A 2 33.66 9.64 -9.64
N ILE A 3 33.38 10.28 -8.50
CA ILE A 3 32.22 9.96 -7.64
C ILE A 3 30.94 10.68 -8.10
N VAL A 4 31.07 11.86 -8.71
CA VAL A 4 29.94 12.57 -9.32
C VAL A 4 29.42 11.79 -10.53
N CYS A 5 30.32 11.19 -11.31
CA CYS A 5 29.93 10.24 -12.36
C CYS A 5 29.28 8.97 -11.81
N LEU A 6 29.67 8.46 -10.64
CA LEU A 6 29.04 7.29 -10.03
C LEU A 6 27.62 7.60 -9.51
N PHE A 7 27.40 8.80 -8.96
CA PHE A 7 26.09 9.26 -8.50
C PHE A 7 25.16 9.60 -9.68
N ILE A 8 25.71 10.16 -10.76
CA ILE A 8 24.98 10.36 -12.02
C ILE A 8 24.71 9.01 -12.71
N LEU A 9 25.61 8.02 -12.65
CA LEU A 9 25.34 6.66 -13.12
C LEU A 9 24.26 5.96 -12.28
N LEU A 10 24.22 6.19 -10.96
CA LEU A 10 23.17 5.68 -10.08
C LEU A 10 21.82 6.35 -10.32
N LEU A 11 21.79 7.65 -10.68
CA LEU A 11 20.59 8.32 -11.18
C LEU A 11 20.20 7.89 -12.60
N ALA A 12 21.17 7.49 -13.44
CA ALA A 12 20.93 7.05 -14.82
C ALA A 12 20.51 5.57 -14.92
N CYS A 13 20.63 4.80 -13.84
CA CYS A 13 20.10 3.44 -13.73
C CYS A 13 18.67 3.37 -13.16
N ILE A 14 17.96 4.51 -13.09
CA ILE A 14 16.52 4.52 -12.80
C ILE A 14 15.82 4.04 -14.07
N LEU A 15 15.75 2.72 -14.19
CA LEU A 15 14.86 2.02 -15.11
C LEU A 15 13.40 2.43 -14.82
N PRO A 16 12.52 2.36 -15.82
CA PRO A 16 11.11 2.72 -15.68
C PRO A 16 10.50 1.96 -14.49
N ALA A 17 9.93 2.71 -13.55
CA ALA A 17 9.20 2.20 -12.41
C ALA A 17 7.77 2.74 -12.47
N HIS A 18 6.86 1.86 -12.88
CA HIS A 18 5.42 2.12 -13.01
C HIS A 18 4.80 2.58 -11.68
N ALA A 19 4.47 3.87 -11.58
CA ALA A 19 3.74 4.45 -10.46
C ALA A 19 2.27 4.69 -10.84
N HIS A 20 1.51 3.60 -10.96
CA HIS A 20 0.05 3.64 -10.91
C HIS A 20 -0.40 3.24 -9.50
N LYS A 21 -1.58 3.69 -9.05
CA LYS A 21 -2.25 2.97 -7.95
C LYS A 21 -2.40 1.51 -8.42
N PRO A 22 -1.95 0.51 -7.65
CA PRO A 22 -2.05 -0.89 -8.06
C PRO A 22 -3.49 -1.22 -8.43
N SER A 23 -3.69 -1.98 -9.51
CA SER A 23 -5.00 -2.52 -9.82
C SER A 23 -5.37 -3.54 -8.73
N ASP A 24 -6.43 -3.24 -7.97
CA ASP A 24 -6.91 -4.07 -6.87
C ASP A 24 -8.38 -4.46 -7.11
N ALA A 25 -8.74 -5.70 -6.79
CA ALA A 25 -10.13 -6.17 -6.76
C ALA A 25 -10.40 -7.00 -5.50
N TYR A 26 -11.64 -6.98 -5.00
CA TYR A 26 -11.99 -7.57 -3.72
C TYR A 26 -12.92 -8.76 -3.89
N LEU A 27 -12.49 -9.94 -3.45
CA LEU A 27 -13.27 -11.17 -3.52
C LEU A 27 -13.64 -11.61 -2.11
N ARG A 28 -14.92 -11.49 -1.74
CA ARG A 28 -15.43 -11.98 -0.45
C ARG A 28 -16.16 -13.29 -0.67
N LEU A 29 -15.75 -14.35 0.03
CA LEU A 29 -16.41 -15.65 0.01
C LEU A 29 -16.75 -16.08 1.44
N GLU A 30 -17.96 -16.59 1.62
CA GLU A 30 -18.46 -17.18 2.85
C GLU A 30 -18.80 -18.64 2.58
N ALA A 31 -18.15 -19.54 3.31
CA ALA A 31 -18.39 -20.97 3.20
C ALA A 31 -19.64 -21.39 3.95
N GLY A 32 -20.62 -21.88 3.22
CA GLY A 32 -21.73 -22.66 3.76
C GLY A 32 -21.45 -24.17 3.72
N GLU A 33 -22.48 -24.94 4.10
CA GLU A 33 -22.43 -26.40 4.12
C GLU A 33 -22.26 -27.01 2.72
N SER A 34 -22.97 -26.49 1.71
CA SER A 34 -23.02 -27.05 0.34
C SER A 34 -22.74 -26.04 -0.78
N ALA A 35 -22.41 -24.80 -0.45
CA ALA A 35 -22.04 -23.77 -1.41
C ALA A 35 -21.18 -22.70 -0.74
N LEU A 36 -20.29 -22.06 -1.51
CA LEU A 36 -19.71 -20.77 -1.14
C LEU A 36 -20.59 -19.68 -1.76
N LYS A 37 -20.95 -18.69 -0.96
CA LYS A 37 -21.58 -17.45 -1.45
C LYS A 37 -20.58 -16.33 -1.35
N GLY A 38 -20.69 -15.34 -2.20
CA GLY A 38 -19.74 -14.25 -2.17
C GLY A 38 -20.12 -13.08 -3.03
N ARG A 39 -19.19 -12.15 -3.12
CA ARG A 39 -19.22 -11.03 -4.04
C ARG A 39 -17.82 -10.70 -4.50
N TRP A 40 -17.71 -10.26 -5.74
CA TRP A 40 -16.47 -9.83 -6.34
C TRP A 40 -16.60 -8.41 -6.85
N ASP A 41 -15.86 -7.52 -6.20
CA ASP A 41 -15.86 -6.09 -6.50
C ASP A 41 -14.66 -5.82 -7.41
N ILE A 42 -14.92 -5.41 -8.66
CA ILE A 42 -13.90 -5.19 -9.69
C ILE A 42 -13.96 -3.74 -10.18
N ALA A 43 -12.82 -3.05 -10.20
CA ALA A 43 -12.73 -1.67 -10.64
C ALA A 43 -13.20 -1.53 -12.11
N LEU A 44 -14.17 -0.63 -12.34
CA LEU A 44 -14.72 -0.40 -13.68
C LEU A 44 -13.69 0.15 -14.66
N ARG A 45 -12.76 0.98 -14.17
CA ARG A 45 -11.60 1.50 -14.91
C ARG A 45 -10.77 0.37 -15.53
N ASP A 46 -10.49 -0.65 -14.74
CA ASP A 46 -9.56 -1.72 -15.13
C ASP A 46 -10.28 -2.71 -16.07
N LEU A 47 -11.57 -2.97 -15.83
CA LEU A 47 -12.42 -3.72 -16.76
C LEU A 47 -12.57 -3.02 -18.10
N ASP A 48 -12.79 -1.71 -18.11
CA ASP A 48 -12.90 -0.95 -19.35
C ASP A 48 -11.63 -1.05 -20.19
N HIS A 49 -10.46 -0.95 -19.54
CA HIS A 49 -9.18 -1.18 -20.21
C HIS A 49 -9.04 -2.60 -20.76
N ALA A 50 -9.53 -3.61 -20.04
CA ALA A 50 -9.36 -5.02 -20.41
C ALA A 50 -10.33 -5.51 -21.49
N ILE A 51 -11.60 -5.05 -21.47
CA ILE A 51 -12.67 -5.59 -22.32
C ILE A 51 -13.49 -4.53 -23.07
N GLY A 52 -13.18 -3.23 -22.93
CA GLY A 52 -13.86 -2.14 -23.62
C GLY A 52 -15.33 -2.05 -23.24
N LEU A 53 -15.60 -1.45 -22.09
CA LEU A 53 -16.96 -1.28 -21.56
C LEU A 53 -17.64 -0.03 -22.11
N ASP A 54 -16.87 1.05 -22.31
CA ASP A 54 -17.31 2.31 -22.91
C ASP A 54 -17.61 2.09 -24.40
N ALA A 55 -18.90 2.11 -24.76
CA ALA A 55 -19.36 1.75 -26.08
C ALA A 55 -19.39 2.95 -27.04
N ASP A 56 -19.61 4.16 -26.51
CA ASP A 56 -19.65 5.39 -27.29
C ASP A 56 -18.33 6.16 -27.31
N GLY A 57 -17.39 5.77 -26.45
CA GLY A 57 -16.02 6.29 -26.40
C GLY A 57 -15.93 7.70 -25.80
N ASP A 58 -16.93 8.12 -25.02
CA ASP A 58 -16.98 9.45 -24.41
C ASP A 58 -16.13 9.56 -23.13
N GLY A 59 -15.58 8.44 -22.65
CA GLY A 59 -14.76 8.32 -21.45
C GLY A 59 -15.56 8.25 -20.15
N ARG A 60 -16.89 8.02 -20.20
CA ARG A 60 -17.80 8.01 -19.05
C ARG A 60 -18.72 6.79 -19.09
N LEU A 61 -18.39 5.79 -18.27
CA LEU A 61 -19.25 4.61 -18.12
C LEU A 61 -20.62 4.93 -17.51
N THR A 62 -21.67 4.68 -18.28
CA THR A 62 -23.06 4.77 -17.84
C THR A 62 -23.58 3.44 -17.28
N TRP A 63 -24.73 3.47 -16.57
CA TRP A 63 -25.38 2.23 -16.13
C TRP A 63 -25.72 1.38 -17.37
N ASP A 64 -26.41 1.95 -18.35
CA ASP A 64 -26.94 1.19 -19.49
C ASP A 64 -25.87 0.43 -20.28
N GLU A 65 -24.69 1.02 -20.47
CA GLU A 65 -23.53 0.34 -21.06
C GLU A 65 -23.05 -0.82 -20.21
N LEU A 66 -22.95 -0.61 -18.90
CA LEU A 66 -22.57 -1.66 -17.96
C LEU A 66 -23.58 -2.82 -18.00
N ARG A 67 -24.90 -2.54 -18.08
CA ARG A 67 -25.94 -3.58 -18.21
C ARG A 67 -25.78 -4.37 -19.48
N ALA A 68 -25.59 -3.67 -20.59
CA ALA A 68 -25.44 -4.27 -21.90
C ALA A 68 -24.22 -5.21 -21.94
N ARG A 69 -23.17 -4.88 -21.17
CA ARG A 69 -21.94 -5.67 -21.07
C ARG A 69 -21.89 -6.66 -19.91
N HIS A 70 -22.99 -6.86 -19.17
CA HIS A 70 -23.01 -7.74 -17.99
C HIS A 70 -22.48 -9.15 -18.27
N ALA A 71 -22.95 -9.78 -19.36
CA ALA A 71 -22.49 -11.12 -19.73
C ALA A 71 -20.98 -11.17 -20.02
N ALA A 72 -20.45 -10.18 -20.75
CA ALA A 72 -19.03 -10.09 -21.06
C ALA A 72 -18.18 -9.88 -19.79
N ILE A 73 -18.65 -9.06 -18.85
CA ILE A 73 -18.00 -8.85 -17.54
C ILE A 73 -17.98 -10.15 -16.73
N ALA A 74 -19.13 -10.83 -16.63
CA ALA A 74 -19.25 -12.08 -15.89
C ALA A 74 -18.37 -13.18 -16.50
N ASP A 75 -18.39 -13.33 -17.83
CA ASP A 75 -17.57 -14.31 -18.54
C ASP A 75 -16.07 -14.03 -18.35
N TYR A 76 -15.64 -12.76 -18.48
CA TYR A 76 -14.25 -12.35 -18.28
C TYR A 76 -13.75 -12.66 -16.87
N ALA A 77 -14.57 -12.37 -15.85
CA ALA A 77 -14.26 -12.59 -14.45
C ALA A 77 -14.24 -14.09 -14.11
N LEU A 78 -15.31 -14.82 -14.46
CA LEU A 78 -15.46 -16.25 -14.13
C LEU A 78 -14.45 -17.13 -14.86
N SER A 79 -13.98 -16.74 -16.06
CA SER A 79 -12.92 -17.49 -16.76
C SER A 79 -11.54 -17.35 -16.09
N ARG A 80 -11.40 -16.42 -15.13
CA ARG A 80 -10.14 -16.07 -14.44
C ARG A 80 -10.19 -16.36 -12.94
N LEU A 81 -11.23 -17.04 -12.48
CA LEU A 81 -11.37 -17.52 -11.12
C LEU A 81 -11.69 -19.00 -11.17
N SER A 82 -10.87 -19.83 -10.51
CA SER A 82 -11.17 -21.23 -10.29
C SER A 82 -11.17 -21.50 -8.80
N ILE A 83 -12.24 -22.13 -8.32
CA ILE A 83 -12.36 -22.55 -6.92
C ILE A 83 -12.54 -24.07 -6.92
N ALA A 84 -11.76 -24.77 -6.11
CA ALA A 84 -11.93 -26.19 -5.85
C ALA A 84 -12.05 -26.44 -4.34
N ARG A 85 -12.87 -27.42 -3.94
CA ARG A 85 -13.03 -27.81 -2.55
C ARG A 85 -12.93 -29.33 -2.42
N GLY A 86 -12.05 -29.80 -1.54
CA GLY A 86 -11.80 -31.24 -1.37
C GLY A 86 -11.27 -31.92 -2.63
N GLY A 87 -10.55 -31.19 -3.49
CA GLY A 87 -10.02 -31.69 -4.76
C GLY A 87 -11.03 -31.73 -5.92
N GLN A 88 -12.26 -31.25 -5.74
CA GLN A 88 -13.26 -31.12 -6.81
C GLN A 88 -13.49 -29.67 -7.20
N ALA A 89 -13.53 -29.38 -8.49
CA ALA A 89 -13.82 -28.04 -9.00
C ALA A 89 -15.26 -27.63 -8.69
N CYS A 90 -15.44 -26.42 -8.15
CA CYS A 90 -16.73 -25.85 -7.89
C CYS A 90 -17.34 -25.25 -9.15
N ARG A 91 -18.65 -25.34 -9.30
CA ARG A 91 -19.36 -24.66 -10.38
C ARG A 91 -19.63 -23.22 -9.97
N LEU A 92 -18.99 -22.28 -10.67
CA LEU A 92 -19.18 -20.85 -10.43
C LEU A 92 -20.34 -20.29 -11.23
N SER A 93 -21.06 -19.35 -10.62
CA SER A 93 -22.09 -18.55 -11.27
C SER A 93 -22.07 -17.13 -10.70
N ALA A 94 -22.32 -16.16 -11.57
CA ALA A 94 -22.48 -14.76 -11.20
C ALA A 94 -23.97 -14.37 -11.21
N GLY A 95 -24.40 -13.64 -10.20
CA GLY A 95 -25.70 -13.01 -10.14
C GLY A 95 -25.72 -11.69 -10.92
N GLN A 96 -26.84 -10.97 -10.84
CA GLN A 96 -26.91 -9.64 -11.44
C GLN A 96 -25.95 -8.67 -10.78
N GLN A 97 -25.20 -7.95 -11.59
CA GLN A 97 -24.20 -7.01 -11.12
C GLN A 97 -24.84 -5.78 -10.46
N LEU A 98 -24.16 -5.27 -9.45
CA LEU A 98 -24.46 -3.99 -8.81
C LEU A 98 -23.29 -3.03 -9.05
N VAL A 99 -23.43 -1.77 -8.64
CA VAL A 99 -22.35 -0.78 -8.67
C VAL A 99 -22.17 -0.22 -7.27
N GLU A 100 -20.94 -0.24 -6.79
CA GLU A 100 -20.55 0.35 -5.51
C GLU A 100 -19.35 1.29 -5.72
N ARG A 101 -19.19 2.26 -4.82
CA ARG A 101 -18.08 3.22 -4.89
C ARG A 101 -17.13 2.94 -3.73
N HIS A 102 -15.88 2.63 -4.09
CA HIS A 102 -14.77 2.43 -3.17
C HIS A 102 -13.93 3.71 -3.08
N ALA A 103 -12.89 3.72 -2.25
CA ALA A 103 -12.07 4.91 -2.02
C ALA A 103 -11.44 5.50 -3.30
N ASP A 104 -11.21 4.68 -4.34
CA ASP A 104 -10.51 5.04 -5.56
C ASP A 104 -11.34 4.97 -6.85
N GLY A 105 -12.65 4.73 -6.76
CA GLY A 105 -13.51 4.75 -7.94
C GLY A 105 -14.79 3.92 -7.84
N ALA A 106 -15.44 3.76 -8.99
CA ALA A 106 -16.61 2.91 -9.14
C ALA A 106 -16.19 1.47 -9.46
N TYR A 107 -16.84 0.53 -8.79
CA TYR A 107 -16.62 -0.90 -8.93
C TYR A 107 -17.92 -1.56 -9.38
N THR A 108 -17.81 -2.55 -10.28
CA THR A 108 -18.90 -3.51 -10.48
C THR A 108 -18.82 -4.54 -9.38
N VAL A 109 -19.96 -4.89 -8.81
CA VAL A 109 -20.10 -5.92 -7.79
C VAL A 109 -20.78 -7.09 -8.44
N LEU A 110 -20.07 -8.20 -8.57
CA LEU A 110 -20.60 -9.47 -9.07
C LEU A 110 -20.93 -10.38 -7.89
N PRO A 111 -22.21 -10.57 -7.52
CA PRO A 111 -22.58 -11.60 -6.57
C PRO A 111 -22.14 -12.96 -7.11
N LEU A 112 -21.40 -13.73 -6.32
CA LEU A 112 -20.88 -15.03 -6.71
C LEU A 112 -21.55 -16.14 -5.92
N ARG A 113 -21.79 -17.26 -6.60
CA ARG A 113 -22.13 -18.53 -5.97
C ARG A 113 -21.26 -19.62 -6.57
N ALA A 114 -20.55 -20.35 -5.70
CA ALA A 114 -19.80 -21.54 -6.06
C ALA A 114 -20.49 -22.76 -5.44
N ASP A 115 -21.06 -23.62 -6.27
CA ASP A 115 -21.60 -24.89 -5.81
C ASP A 115 -20.44 -25.89 -5.68
N CYS A 116 -20.16 -26.31 -4.45
CA CYS A 116 -19.00 -27.12 -4.05
C CYS A 116 -19.46 -28.31 -3.20
N PRO A 117 -18.69 -29.41 -3.15
CA PRO A 117 -18.92 -30.45 -2.15
C PRO A 117 -18.75 -29.91 -0.73
N ALA A 118 -19.39 -30.57 0.24
CA ALA A 118 -19.30 -30.22 1.64
C ALA A 118 -17.94 -30.63 2.23
N GLY A 119 -17.28 -29.70 2.94
CA GLY A 119 -16.03 -29.96 3.65
C GLY A 119 -14.80 -30.13 2.75
N GLY A 120 -13.63 -30.19 3.39
CA GLY A 120 -12.34 -30.30 2.71
C GLY A 120 -11.63 -28.95 2.49
N ARG A 121 -10.38 -29.07 2.04
CA ARG A 121 -9.46 -27.97 1.71
C ARG A 121 -10.01 -27.12 0.58
N LEU A 122 -9.98 -25.80 0.72
CA LEU A 122 -10.38 -24.85 -0.31
C LEU A 122 -9.15 -24.41 -1.10
N GLU A 123 -9.21 -24.51 -2.41
CA GLU A 123 -8.16 -24.07 -3.33
C GLU A 123 -8.75 -22.97 -4.21
N ILE A 124 -8.08 -21.82 -4.26
CA ILE A 124 -8.50 -20.66 -5.04
C ILE A 124 -7.37 -20.33 -5.99
N ASP A 125 -7.64 -20.32 -7.29
CA ASP A 125 -6.77 -19.81 -8.35
C ASP A 125 -7.42 -18.55 -8.94
N TYR A 126 -6.71 -17.44 -8.82
CA TYR A 126 -7.14 -16.09 -9.15
C TYR A 126 -6.16 -15.49 -10.17
N ARG A 127 -6.68 -15.14 -11.35
CA ARG A 127 -5.88 -14.62 -12.48
C ARG A 127 -6.55 -13.43 -13.17
N LEU A 128 -7.39 -12.68 -12.46
CA LEU A 128 -8.00 -11.49 -13.02
C LEU A 128 -6.91 -10.52 -13.49
N PHE A 129 -7.05 -9.98 -14.70
CA PHE A 129 -6.08 -9.10 -15.34
C PHE A 129 -4.64 -9.63 -15.48
N ALA A 130 -4.36 -10.91 -15.22
CA ALA A 130 -2.98 -11.43 -15.27
C ALA A 130 -2.31 -11.24 -16.64
N ASP A 131 -3.11 -11.19 -17.72
CA ASP A 131 -2.64 -10.99 -19.09
C ASP A 131 -2.33 -9.51 -19.42
N THR A 132 -2.96 -8.57 -18.70
CA THR A 132 -2.97 -7.14 -19.01
C THR A 132 -2.21 -6.31 -17.96
N ASP A 133 -2.27 -6.71 -16.71
CA ASP A 133 -1.59 -6.10 -15.56
C ASP A 133 -0.99 -7.20 -14.66
N PRO A 134 0.30 -7.54 -14.86
CA PRO A 134 1.01 -8.51 -14.03
C PRO A 134 1.12 -8.10 -12.54
N GLN A 135 0.91 -6.82 -12.22
CA GLN A 135 0.97 -6.31 -10.85
C GLN A 135 -0.40 -6.29 -10.17
N HIS A 136 -1.47 -6.68 -10.87
CA HIS A 136 -2.82 -6.74 -10.33
C HIS A 136 -2.93 -7.68 -9.12
N ARG A 137 -3.72 -7.26 -8.13
CA ARG A 137 -3.94 -8.00 -6.88
C ARG A 137 -5.43 -8.22 -6.59
N GLY A 138 -5.78 -9.47 -6.35
CA GLY A 138 -7.05 -9.89 -5.77
C GLY A 138 -6.95 -10.01 -4.25
N LEU A 139 -7.71 -9.20 -3.53
CA LEU A 139 -7.81 -9.19 -2.08
C LEU A 139 -8.98 -10.10 -1.67
N VAL A 140 -8.65 -11.33 -1.33
CA VAL A 140 -9.62 -12.40 -1.03
C VAL A 140 -9.88 -12.45 0.47
N SER A 141 -11.14 -12.36 0.87
CA SER A 141 -11.61 -12.51 2.25
C SER A 141 -12.50 -13.75 2.36
N LEU A 142 -12.21 -14.62 3.33
CA LEU A 142 -12.83 -15.92 3.50
C LEU A 142 -13.42 -16.04 4.91
N ALA A 143 -14.72 -16.28 4.98
CA ALA A 143 -15.46 -16.53 6.22
C ALA A 143 -16.08 -17.93 6.23
N GLY A 144 -16.45 -18.44 7.40
CA GLY A 144 -17.21 -19.70 7.53
C GLY A 144 -16.39 -21.00 7.48
N LEU A 145 -15.07 -20.93 7.34
CA LEU A 145 -14.15 -22.09 7.42
C LEU A 145 -13.35 -22.16 8.73
N GLY A 146 -13.57 -21.22 9.65
CA GLY A 146 -12.74 -20.98 10.83
C GLY A 146 -12.71 -19.48 11.14
N PRO A 147 -11.61 -18.95 11.71
CA PRO A 147 -11.39 -17.51 11.78
C PRO A 147 -11.42 -16.89 10.38
N ASP A 148 -11.96 -15.69 10.25
CA ASP A 148 -11.92 -14.93 8.99
C ASP A 148 -10.47 -14.76 8.54
N GLN A 149 -10.22 -15.10 7.28
CA GLN A 149 -8.91 -15.02 6.66
C GLN A 149 -8.94 -14.04 5.51
N ALA A 150 -7.87 -13.28 5.34
CA ALA A 150 -7.66 -12.49 4.14
C ALA A 150 -6.31 -12.82 3.50
N LEU A 151 -6.31 -12.87 2.17
CA LEU A 151 -5.22 -13.32 1.33
C LEU A 151 -5.11 -12.37 0.14
N ALA A 152 -3.89 -12.02 -0.26
CA ALA A 152 -3.66 -11.34 -1.53
C ALA A 152 -3.19 -12.37 -2.57
N LEU A 153 -3.95 -12.51 -3.66
CA LEU A 153 -3.65 -13.38 -4.80
C LEU A 153 -3.40 -12.53 -6.06
N GLY A 154 -2.73 -13.11 -7.06
CA GLY A 154 -2.37 -12.45 -8.31
C GLY A 154 -0.87 -12.50 -8.59
N GLY A 155 -0.45 -12.08 -9.79
CA GLY A 155 0.95 -12.04 -10.23
C GLY A 155 1.77 -13.28 -9.84
N GLU A 156 2.69 -13.11 -8.88
CA GLU A 156 3.59 -14.16 -8.39
C GLU A 156 2.92 -15.27 -7.56
N ARG A 157 1.70 -15.03 -7.05
CA ARG A 157 0.93 -15.97 -6.22
C ARG A 157 -0.52 -16.04 -6.69
N PRO A 158 -0.78 -16.65 -7.86
CA PRO A 158 -2.13 -16.73 -8.41
C PRO A 158 -3.02 -17.69 -7.60
N SER A 159 -2.44 -18.65 -6.88
CA SER A 159 -3.21 -19.63 -6.14
C SER A 159 -2.88 -19.70 -4.64
N ALA A 160 -3.90 -19.99 -3.85
CA ALA A 160 -3.77 -20.27 -2.43
C ALA A 160 -4.61 -21.48 -2.02
N VAL A 161 -4.07 -22.18 -1.04
CA VAL A 161 -4.70 -23.32 -0.40
C VAL A 161 -5.07 -22.92 1.02
N VAL A 162 -6.35 -23.04 1.34
CA VAL A 162 -6.92 -22.66 2.63
C VAL A 162 -7.43 -23.93 3.30
N ASP A 163 -6.64 -24.38 4.26
CA ASP A 163 -7.10 -25.30 5.27
C ASP A 163 -7.85 -24.48 6.33
N GLY A 164 -9.06 -24.87 6.71
CA GLY A 164 -9.90 -24.19 7.72
C GLY A 164 -9.28 -24.07 9.13
N ALA A 165 -7.99 -24.34 9.26
CA ALA A 165 -7.21 -24.36 10.49
C ALA A 165 -6.00 -23.40 10.46
N GLN A 166 -6.03 -22.31 9.66
CA GLN A 166 -5.05 -21.25 9.89
C GLN A 166 -5.34 -20.58 11.22
N GLY A 167 -4.53 -20.88 12.24
CA GLY A 167 -4.65 -20.25 13.55
C GLY A 167 -4.36 -18.76 13.47
N ALA A 168 -4.95 -17.99 14.39
CA ALA A 168 -4.77 -16.53 14.50
C ALA A 168 -3.30 -16.07 14.41
N GLY A 169 -2.35 -16.88 14.92
CA GLY A 169 -0.92 -16.60 14.83
C GLY A 169 -0.34 -16.62 13.40
N GLN A 170 -0.81 -17.50 12.53
CA GLN A 170 -0.36 -17.54 11.13
C GLN A 170 -0.91 -16.35 10.34
N ALA A 171 -2.18 -16.00 10.56
CA ALA A 171 -2.78 -14.80 10.00
C ALA A 171 -2.02 -13.54 10.46
N PHE A 172 -1.76 -13.42 11.76
CA PHE A 172 -0.97 -12.33 12.33
C PHE A 172 0.41 -12.22 11.68
N LEU A 173 1.16 -13.32 11.58
CA LEU A 173 2.49 -13.32 10.95
C LEU A 173 2.44 -12.96 9.46
N SER A 174 1.39 -13.36 8.76
CA SER A 174 1.15 -12.94 7.38
C SER A 174 1.02 -11.43 7.30
N TYR A 175 0.21 -10.79 8.16
CA TYR A 175 0.07 -9.34 8.19
C TYR A 175 1.35 -8.60 8.59
N VAL A 176 2.13 -9.16 9.54
CA VAL A 176 3.47 -8.63 9.86
C VAL A 176 4.35 -8.59 8.61
N ARG A 177 4.37 -9.68 7.83
CA ARG A 177 5.14 -9.70 6.58
C ARG A 177 4.64 -8.66 5.57
N HIS A 178 3.32 -8.49 5.45
CA HIS A 178 2.74 -7.48 4.57
C HIS A 178 3.11 -6.05 5.00
N GLY A 179 3.12 -5.77 6.30
CA GLY A 179 3.58 -4.46 6.82
C GLY A 179 5.04 -4.17 6.50
N VAL A 180 5.93 -5.16 6.60
CA VAL A 180 7.34 -5.01 6.19
C VAL A 180 7.43 -4.72 4.70
N TRP A 181 6.71 -5.49 3.88
CA TRP A 181 6.72 -5.36 2.43
C TRP A 181 6.13 -4.02 1.95
N HIS A 182 5.10 -3.52 2.63
CA HIS A 182 4.50 -2.20 2.38
C HIS A 182 5.54 -1.09 2.45
N ILE A 183 6.43 -1.11 3.44
CA ILE A 183 7.52 -0.14 3.55
C ILE A 183 8.55 -0.29 2.44
N TRP A 184 8.83 -1.52 1.99
CA TRP A 184 9.89 -1.77 1.02
C TRP A 184 9.49 -1.51 -0.44
N ILE A 185 8.20 -1.66 -0.77
CA ILE A 185 7.67 -1.28 -2.09
C ILE A 185 7.29 0.20 -2.14
N GLY A 186 6.83 0.78 -1.03
CA GLY A 186 6.38 2.16 -0.98
C GLY A 186 7.53 3.15 -1.03
N PHE A 187 7.96 3.56 -2.23
CA PHE A 187 9.04 4.55 -2.40
C PHE A 187 8.77 5.85 -1.62
N ASP A 188 7.52 6.30 -1.56
CA ASP A 188 7.10 7.44 -0.74
C ASP A 188 7.50 7.27 0.73
N HIS A 189 7.26 6.09 1.30
CA HIS A 189 7.56 5.76 2.69
C HIS A 189 9.06 5.68 2.93
N ILE A 190 9.82 5.11 1.98
CA ILE A 190 11.29 5.06 2.06
C ILE A 190 11.87 6.46 1.99
N LEU A 191 11.47 7.28 1.00
CA LEU A 191 11.98 8.64 0.86
C LEU A 191 11.60 9.51 2.05
N PHE A 192 10.38 9.36 2.57
CA PHE A 192 9.95 10.02 3.79
C PHE A 192 10.80 9.61 5.00
N LEU A 193 10.97 8.30 5.25
CA LEU A 193 11.77 7.79 6.35
C LEU A 193 13.22 8.27 6.23
N VAL A 194 13.84 8.13 5.07
CA VAL A 194 15.21 8.61 4.83
C VAL A 194 15.30 10.11 5.08
N SER A 195 14.32 10.90 4.64
CA SER A 195 14.27 12.34 4.90
C SER A 195 14.28 12.66 6.41
N LEU A 196 13.55 11.90 7.23
CA LEU A 196 13.57 12.05 8.69
C LEU A 196 14.88 11.55 9.33
N LEU A 197 15.54 10.55 8.73
CA LEU A 197 16.79 9.98 9.24
C LEU A 197 18.04 10.80 8.89
N LEU A 198 18.06 11.48 7.74
CA LEU A 198 19.17 12.34 7.32
C LEU A 198 19.68 13.31 8.40
N PRO A 199 18.82 14.07 9.09
CA PRO A 199 19.26 14.96 10.16
C PRO A 199 19.44 14.24 11.50
N ALA A 200 19.15 12.94 11.65
CA ALA A 200 19.16 12.24 12.94
C ALA A 200 20.53 12.21 13.63
N VAL A 201 21.61 12.19 12.84
CA VAL A 201 23.00 12.18 13.33
C VAL A 201 23.59 13.59 13.46
N LEU A 202 22.76 14.62 13.27
CA LEU A 202 23.13 16.03 13.33
C LEU A 202 22.18 16.79 14.25
N ALA A 203 22.70 17.81 14.93
CA ALA A 203 21.93 18.75 15.73
C ALA A 203 22.06 20.14 15.11
N TRP A 204 20.92 20.81 14.92
CA TRP A 204 20.91 22.21 14.53
C TRP A 204 21.27 23.06 15.76
N ARG A 205 22.42 23.74 15.72
CA ARG A 205 22.93 24.62 16.79
C ARG A 205 23.56 25.84 16.15
N GLU A 206 23.27 27.03 16.68
CA GLU A 206 23.91 28.29 16.25
C GLU A 206 23.86 28.53 14.73
N GLY A 207 22.75 28.15 14.08
CA GLY A 207 22.56 28.33 12.63
C GLY A 207 23.29 27.33 11.74
N ALA A 208 23.85 26.25 12.32
CA ALA A 208 24.56 25.23 11.57
C ALA A 208 24.22 23.79 12.02
N TRP A 209 24.31 22.85 11.08
CA TRP A 209 24.24 21.42 11.37
C TRP A 209 25.57 20.93 11.96
N THR A 210 25.53 20.58 13.26
CA THR A 210 26.68 20.07 14.02
C THR A 210 26.53 18.58 14.32
N PRO A 211 27.61 17.78 14.28
CA PRO A 211 27.56 16.37 14.66
C PRO A 211 27.03 16.12 16.07
N VAL A 212 26.17 15.11 16.22
CA VAL A 212 25.79 14.65 17.56
C VAL A 212 26.99 14.03 18.29
N PRO A 213 27.13 14.23 19.60
CA PRO A 213 28.30 13.80 20.36
C PRO A 213 28.33 12.29 20.61
N ALA A 214 27.17 11.63 20.67
CA ALA A 214 27.05 10.22 20.99
C ALA A 214 25.98 9.54 20.14
N LEU A 215 26.15 8.23 19.89
CA LEU A 215 25.21 7.42 19.11
C LEU A 215 23.90 7.16 19.86
N ARG A 216 23.97 6.94 21.18
CA ARG A 216 22.80 6.61 21.99
C ARG A 216 21.69 7.67 21.95
N PRO A 217 21.96 8.98 22.10
CA PRO A 217 20.95 10.02 21.91
C PRO A 217 20.34 10.04 20.49
N ALA A 218 21.15 9.80 19.46
CA ALA A 218 20.66 9.75 18.08
C ALA A 218 19.72 8.55 17.86
N LEU A 219 20.09 7.37 18.38
CA LEU A 219 19.24 6.18 18.32
C LEU A 219 17.90 6.41 19.04
N LEU A 220 17.93 6.99 20.25
CA LEU A 220 16.72 7.30 21.01
C LEU A 220 15.82 8.34 20.30
N ASP A 221 16.41 9.33 19.62
CA ASP A 221 15.66 10.29 18.81
C ASP A 221 14.96 9.60 17.63
N VAL A 222 15.69 8.74 16.90
CA VAL A 222 15.15 7.98 15.77
C VAL A 222 14.03 7.04 16.20
N VAL A 223 14.22 6.26 17.26
CA VAL A 223 13.18 5.35 17.77
C VAL A 223 11.93 6.14 18.16
N LYS A 224 12.07 7.28 18.84
CA LYS A 224 10.93 8.15 19.16
C LYS A 224 10.21 8.67 17.91
N VAL A 225 10.96 9.07 16.89
CA VAL A 225 10.41 9.56 15.62
C VAL A 225 9.64 8.46 14.89
N VAL A 226 10.25 7.29 14.73
CA VAL A 226 9.65 6.15 14.03
C VAL A 226 8.41 5.66 14.78
N SER A 227 8.51 5.39 16.09
CA SER A 227 7.36 4.91 16.86
C SER A 227 6.23 5.96 16.95
N ALA A 228 6.55 7.25 17.01
CA ALA A 228 5.51 8.31 16.97
C ALA A 228 4.78 8.36 15.62
N PHE A 229 5.52 8.19 14.52
CA PHE A 229 4.92 8.07 13.19
C PHE A 229 4.02 6.83 13.10
N THR A 230 4.52 5.66 13.51
CA THR A 230 3.78 4.40 13.45
C THR A 230 2.52 4.44 14.32
N LEU A 231 2.59 5.05 15.51
CA LEU A 231 1.43 5.26 16.36
C LEU A 231 0.35 6.11 15.67
N ALA A 232 0.74 7.26 15.11
CA ALA A 232 -0.19 8.13 14.39
C ALA A 232 -0.78 7.47 13.13
N HIS A 233 0.05 6.74 12.40
CA HIS A 233 -0.34 5.93 11.26
C HIS A 233 -1.36 4.86 11.68
N SER A 234 -1.09 4.14 12.78
CA SER A 234 -1.99 3.11 13.32
C SER A 234 -3.36 3.68 13.68
N ILE A 235 -3.40 4.86 14.29
CA ILE A 235 -4.65 5.55 14.67
C ILE A 235 -5.49 5.82 13.42
N THR A 236 -4.90 6.42 12.39
CA THR A 236 -5.63 6.86 11.20
C THR A 236 -5.97 5.71 10.26
N LEU A 237 -5.11 4.71 10.17
CA LEU A 237 -5.41 3.44 9.51
C LEU A 237 -6.60 2.74 10.19
N GLY A 238 -6.63 2.70 11.53
CA GLY A 238 -7.76 2.13 12.27
C GLY A 238 -9.06 2.90 12.07
N LEU A 239 -9.02 4.24 12.11
CA LEU A 239 -10.19 5.09 11.86
C LEU A 239 -10.79 4.86 10.47
N ALA A 240 -9.93 4.72 9.46
CA ALA A 240 -10.40 4.51 8.09
C ALA A 240 -10.78 3.05 7.82
N ALA A 241 -10.12 2.06 8.43
CA ALA A 241 -10.53 0.65 8.32
C ALA A 241 -11.89 0.37 8.99
N LEU A 242 -12.25 1.15 10.01
CA LEU A 242 -13.57 1.12 10.65
C LEU A 242 -14.62 2.00 9.94
N ASP A 243 -14.26 2.60 8.80
CA ASP A 243 -15.10 3.54 8.04
C ASP A 243 -15.63 4.73 8.88
N ILE A 244 -14.90 5.11 9.94
CA ILE A 244 -15.23 6.28 10.76
C ILE A 244 -14.86 7.57 10.02
N VAL A 245 -13.76 7.54 9.25
CA VAL A 245 -13.28 8.67 8.45
C VAL A 245 -12.87 8.16 7.07
N SER A 246 -13.55 8.66 6.03
CA SER A 246 -13.20 8.41 4.63
C SER A 246 -12.78 9.72 3.95
N LEU A 247 -11.57 9.73 3.38
CA LEU A 247 -11.00 10.88 2.67
C LEU A 247 -10.71 10.49 1.22
N PRO A 248 -10.93 11.40 0.24
CA PRO A 248 -10.63 11.07 -1.15
C PRO A 248 -9.12 10.84 -1.35
N SER A 249 -8.75 9.72 -1.99
CA SER A 249 -7.35 9.30 -2.16
C SER A 249 -6.46 10.37 -2.78
N ARG A 250 -6.97 11.13 -3.77
CA ARG A 250 -6.24 12.24 -4.40
C ARG A 250 -5.72 13.26 -3.38
N TRP A 251 -6.54 13.65 -2.39
CA TRP A 251 -6.15 14.61 -1.36
C TRP A 251 -5.13 14.02 -0.39
N VAL A 252 -5.35 12.77 0.03
CA VAL A 252 -4.46 12.05 0.93
C VAL A 252 -3.08 11.85 0.31
N GLU A 253 -3.03 11.33 -0.91
CA GLU A 253 -1.78 11.08 -1.65
C GLU A 253 -1.01 12.37 -1.96
N SER A 254 -1.72 13.45 -2.28
CA SER A 254 -1.11 14.78 -2.45
C SER A 254 -0.56 15.31 -1.13
N ALA A 255 -1.29 15.14 -0.02
CA ALA A 255 -0.83 15.55 1.30
C ALA A 255 0.38 14.72 1.77
N ILE A 256 0.43 13.42 1.45
CA ILE A 256 1.59 12.56 1.66
C ILE A 256 2.79 13.11 0.89
N ALA A 257 2.68 13.36 -0.41
CA ALA A 257 3.77 13.93 -1.21
C ALA A 257 4.23 15.30 -0.66
N ALA A 258 3.29 16.18 -0.30
CA ALA A 258 3.59 17.47 0.32
C ALA A 258 4.34 17.32 1.66
N SER A 259 4.01 16.33 2.48
CA SER A 259 4.72 16.06 3.73
C SER A 259 6.19 15.67 3.50
N VAL A 260 6.49 14.93 2.43
CA VAL A 260 7.87 14.57 2.04
C VAL A 260 8.64 15.82 1.61
N ILE A 261 8.02 16.70 0.81
CA ILE A 261 8.60 17.99 0.42
C ILE A 261 8.94 18.80 1.66
N LEU A 262 8.01 18.94 2.61
CA LEU A 262 8.22 19.69 3.84
C LEU A 262 9.31 19.09 4.72
N ALA A 263 9.37 17.76 4.86
CA ALA A 263 10.42 17.07 5.61
C ALA A 263 11.81 17.34 4.98
N ALA A 264 11.91 17.21 3.65
CA ALA A 264 13.15 17.44 2.92
C ALA A 264 13.59 18.90 2.96
N LEU A 265 12.64 19.84 2.81
CA LEU A 265 12.91 21.27 2.92
C LEU A 265 13.40 21.63 4.33
N ASN A 266 12.79 21.07 5.38
CA ASN A 266 13.19 21.31 6.77
C ASN A 266 14.64 20.84 7.07
N ASN A 267 15.18 19.90 6.30
CA ASN A 267 16.58 19.48 6.41
C ASN A 267 17.56 20.51 5.83
N ILE A 268 17.14 21.26 4.80
CA ILE A 268 17.94 22.28 4.13
C ILE A 268 17.80 23.61 4.87
N VAL A 269 16.56 24.02 5.11
CA VAL A 269 16.17 25.25 5.81
C VAL A 269 15.25 24.85 6.95
N PRO A 270 15.72 24.81 8.22
CA PRO A 270 14.89 24.41 9.35
C PRO A 270 13.70 25.36 9.54
N LEU A 271 12.54 24.96 9.04
CA LEU A 271 11.30 25.73 9.06
C LEU A 271 10.65 25.71 10.44
N THR A 272 10.84 24.63 11.19
CA THR A 272 10.25 24.44 12.52
C THR A 272 11.28 23.99 13.54
N HIS A 273 11.18 24.58 14.73
CA HIS A 273 11.90 24.15 15.93
C HIS A 273 11.10 23.16 16.78
N ALA A 274 9.92 22.73 16.30
CA ALA A 274 9.16 21.66 16.96
C ALA A 274 10.02 20.39 17.09
N ARG A 275 9.73 19.61 18.14
CA ARG A 275 10.40 18.33 18.34
C ARG A 275 10.10 17.42 17.15
N ARG A 276 11.12 16.76 16.59
CA ARG A 276 11.00 15.92 15.39
C ARG A 276 9.91 14.87 15.49
N TRP A 277 9.76 14.23 16.66
CA TRP A 277 8.71 13.24 16.88
C TRP A 277 7.29 13.80 16.76
N VAL A 278 7.06 15.08 17.06
CA VAL A 278 5.76 15.74 16.89
C VAL A 278 5.45 15.92 15.41
N VAL A 279 6.43 16.35 14.63
CA VAL A 279 6.30 16.51 13.18
C VAL A 279 6.05 15.14 12.53
N ALA A 280 6.79 14.11 12.95
CA ALA A 280 6.61 12.74 12.49
C ALA A 280 5.23 12.18 12.87
N PHE A 281 4.73 12.47 14.08
CA PHE A 281 3.37 12.13 14.49
C PHE A 281 2.33 12.80 13.59
N ALA A 282 2.44 14.11 13.34
CA ALA A 282 1.51 14.83 12.48
C ALA A 282 1.50 14.29 11.04
N PHE A 283 2.67 13.98 10.47
CA PHE A 283 2.76 13.34 9.16
C PHE A 283 2.23 11.91 9.16
N GLY A 284 2.45 11.15 10.24
CA GLY A 284 1.91 9.80 10.40
C GLY A 284 0.39 9.77 10.35
N LEU A 285 -0.30 10.78 10.91
CA LEU A 285 -1.76 10.90 10.81
C LEU A 285 -2.24 11.01 9.36
N VAL A 286 -1.50 11.72 8.50
CA VAL A 286 -1.87 11.84 7.08
C VAL A 286 -1.59 10.54 6.34
N HIS A 287 -0.43 9.92 6.62
CA HIS A 287 0.02 8.72 5.92
C HIS A 287 -0.88 7.50 6.18
N GLY A 288 -1.47 7.35 7.37
CA GLY A 288 -2.33 6.21 7.68
C GLY A 288 -3.59 6.12 6.82
N PHE A 289 -4.07 7.22 6.26
CA PHE A 289 -5.18 7.23 5.33
C PHE A 289 -4.83 6.69 3.93
N GLY A 290 -3.54 6.67 3.56
CA GLY A 290 -3.10 6.27 2.21
C GLY A 290 -3.28 4.78 1.92
N PHE A 291 -3.38 3.93 2.95
CA PHE A 291 -3.47 2.47 2.83
C PHE A 291 -4.83 1.90 3.26
N ALA A 292 -5.70 2.73 3.84
CA ALA A 292 -6.83 2.24 4.63
C ALA A 292 -7.98 1.66 3.81
N GLY A 293 -8.14 2.05 2.54
CA GLY A 293 -9.19 1.48 1.66
C GLY A 293 -9.07 -0.04 1.53
N VAL A 294 -7.83 -0.56 1.43
CA VAL A 294 -7.55 -1.98 1.18
C VAL A 294 -8.03 -2.88 2.33
N LEU A 295 -7.84 -2.47 3.58
CA LEU A 295 -8.16 -3.31 4.76
C LEU A 295 -9.62 -3.17 5.21
N GLY A 296 -10.21 -1.97 5.13
CA GLY A 296 -11.63 -1.77 5.46
C GLY A 296 -12.56 -2.49 4.47
N GLU A 297 -12.19 -2.50 3.19
CA GLU A 297 -13.00 -3.09 2.11
C GLU A 297 -13.00 -4.64 2.12
N LEU A 298 -12.08 -5.29 2.86
CA LEU A 298 -12.06 -6.74 3.05
C LEU A 298 -13.25 -7.27 3.87
N GLY A 299 -13.91 -6.42 4.67
CA GLY A 299 -15.09 -6.78 5.45
C GLY A 299 -14.84 -7.86 6.52
N LEU A 300 -13.64 -7.88 7.11
CA LEU A 300 -13.26 -8.84 8.15
C LEU A 300 -14.08 -8.63 9.44
N ALA A 301 -14.36 -9.71 10.18
CA ALA A 301 -14.91 -9.60 11.52
C ALA A 301 -14.03 -8.70 12.42
N PRO A 302 -14.61 -7.93 13.37
CA PRO A 302 -13.87 -6.92 14.14
C PRO A 302 -12.62 -7.43 14.85
N GLY A 303 -12.67 -8.66 15.41
CA GLY A 303 -11.51 -9.27 16.06
C GLY A 303 -10.39 -9.63 15.08
N ALA A 304 -10.74 -10.15 13.90
CA ALA A 304 -9.78 -10.45 12.84
C ALA A 304 -9.19 -9.17 12.25
N LEU A 305 -10.00 -8.12 12.08
CA LEU A 305 -9.55 -6.80 11.65
C LEU A 305 -8.54 -6.21 12.63
N ALA A 306 -8.84 -6.22 13.93
CA ALA A 306 -7.93 -5.70 14.96
C ALA A 306 -6.59 -6.44 14.97
N LEU A 307 -6.61 -7.77 14.86
CA LEU A 307 -5.39 -8.58 14.79
C LEU A 307 -4.58 -8.30 13.52
N SER A 308 -5.27 -8.11 12.40
CA SER A 308 -4.67 -7.78 11.10
C SER A 308 -3.99 -6.41 11.14
N LEU A 309 -4.68 -5.40 11.69
CA LEU A 309 -4.15 -4.05 11.89
C LEU A 309 -2.94 -4.04 12.82
N LEU A 310 -2.99 -4.81 13.92
CA LEU A 310 -1.86 -4.92 14.85
C LEU A 310 -0.65 -5.57 14.15
N GLY A 311 -0.87 -6.69 13.44
CA GLY A 311 0.17 -7.39 12.70
C GLY A 311 0.79 -6.50 11.64
N PHE A 312 -0.03 -5.82 10.85
CA PHE A 312 0.42 -4.89 9.82
C PHE A 312 1.28 -3.75 10.39
N ASN A 313 0.82 -3.07 11.44
CA ASN A 313 1.57 -1.97 12.06
C ASN A 313 2.88 -2.42 12.71
N LEU A 314 2.90 -3.61 13.33
CA LEU A 314 4.14 -4.21 13.82
C LEU A 314 5.12 -4.48 12.66
N GLY A 315 4.60 -5.00 11.54
CA GLY A 315 5.38 -5.18 10.31
C GLY A 315 5.98 -3.88 9.79
N VAL A 316 5.18 -2.80 9.76
CA VAL A 316 5.64 -1.45 9.37
C VAL A 316 6.78 -0.99 10.27
N GLU A 317 6.63 -1.08 11.59
CA GLU A 317 7.68 -0.68 12.54
C GLU A 317 8.96 -1.49 12.33
N LEU A 318 8.86 -2.81 12.16
CA LEU A 318 10.01 -3.67 11.89
C LEU A 318 10.71 -3.32 10.56
N GLY A 319 9.94 -3.04 9.50
CA GLY A 319 10.47 -2.61 8.21
C GLY A 319 11.24 -1.29 8.30
N GLN A 320 10.72 -0.33 9.05
CA GLN A 320 11.39 0.96 9.30
C GLN A 320 12.65 0.77 10.15
N LEU A 321 12.58 -0.04 11.22
CA LEU A 321 13.73 -0.31 12.08
C LEU A 321 14.87 -1.03 11.34
N ALA A 322 14.57 -1.87 10.35
CA ALA A 322 15.59 -2.48 9.49
C ALA A 322 16.35 -1.42 8.67
N ILE A 323 15.65 -0.43 8.12
CA ILE A 323 16.29 0.70 7.41
C ILE A 323 17.13 1.53 8.38
N VAL A 324 16.61 1.80 9.59
CA VAL A 324 17.34 2.52 10.64
C VAL A 324 18.62 1.78 11.05
N ALA A 325 18.57 0.46 11.19
CA ALA A 325 19.70 -0.36 11.60
C ALA A 325 20.88 -0.29 10.61
N VAL A 326 20.59 -0.08 9.32
CA VAL A 326 21.61 0.12 8.27
C VAL A 326 22.04 1.58 8.20
N PHE A 327 21.07 2.50 8.16
CA PHE A 327 21.35 3.92 7.94
C PHE A 327 22.10 4.56 9.10
N LEU A 328 21.69 4.30 10.35
CA LEU A 328 22.18 5.03 11.51
C LEU A 328 23.69 4.82 11.77
N PRO A 329 24.25 3.59 11.70
CA PRO A 329 25.69 3.39 11.81
C PRO A 329 26.47 4.12 10.72
N LEU A 330 26.04 4.01 9.45
CA LEU A 330 26.71 4.66 8.31
C LEU A 330 26.65 6.19 8.42
N GLY A 331 25.47 6.73 8.72
CA GLY A 331 25.28 8.16 8.95
C GLY A 331 26.12 8.65 10.12
N TYR A 332 26.16 7.90 11.22
CA TYR A 332 26.93 8.27 12.40
C TYR A 332 28.44 8.29 12.10
N LEU A 333 28.98 7.32 11.34
CA LEU A 333 30.39 7.31 10.96
C LEU A 333 30.75 8.50 10.06
N LEU A 334 29.87 8.87 9.14
CA LEU A 334 30.14 9.93 8.15
C LEU A 334 29.78 11.35 8.63
N ARG A 335 29.05 11.50 9.75
CA ARG A 335 28.44 12.77 10.21
C ARG A 335 29.40 13.96 10.29
N ALA A 336 30.66 13.74 10.65
CA ALA A 336 31.65 14.80 10.81
C ALA A 336 32.21 15.31 9.47
N THR A 337 32.01 14.56 8.38
CA THR A 337 32.57 14.89 7.07
C THR A 337 31.80 16.03 6.38
N ARG A 338 32.51 16.81 5.56
CA ARG A 338 31.87 17.80 4.67
C ARG A 338 30.98 17.13 3.61
N PHE A 339 31.35 15.91 3.19
CA PHE A 339 30.55 15.10 2.27
C PHE A 339 29.16 14.83 2.83
N TYR A 340 29.06 14.37 4.09
CA TYR A 340 27.76 14.11 4.71
C TYR A 340 26.89 15.37 4.77
N ARG A 341 27.42 16.49 5.26
CA ARG A 341 26.64 17.73 5.41
C ARG A 341 26.17 18.34 4.09
N ARG A 342 27.01 18.32 3.04
CA ARG A 342 26.68 18.97 1.75
C ARG A 342 26.02 18.01 0.76
N ALA A 343 26.60 16.83 0.55
CA ALA A 343 26.10 15.91 -0.46
C ALA A 343 24.94 15.05 0.08
N VAL A 344 25.11 14.45 1.26
CA VAL A 344 24.11 13.50 1.79
C VAL A 344 22.90 14.24 2.37
N LEU A 345 23.11 15.19 3.28
CA LEU A 345 22.02 15.96 3.87
C LEU A 345 21.41 16.93 2.85
N ALA A 346 22.14 17.97 2.45
CA ALA A 346 21.56 19.02 1.59
C ALA A 346 21.26 18.51 0.18
N GLY A 347 22.21 17.82 -0.47
CA GLY A 347 22.01 17.23 -1.79
C GLY A 347 20.95 16.13 -1.81
N GLY A 348 20.99 15.19 -0.86
CA GLY A 348 20.00 14.13 -0.74
C GLY A 348 18.60 14.66 -0.45
N SER A 349 18.46 15.62 0.47
CA SER A 349 17.17 16.29 0.69
C SER A 349 16.70 17.08 -0.52
N GLY A 350 17.60 17.73 -1.26
CA GLY A 350 17.25 18.41 -2.52
C GLY A 350 16.71 17.45 -3.57
N ALA A 351 17.33 16.27 -3.72
CA ALA A 351 16.86 15.23 -4.63
C ALA A 351 15.51 14.66 -4.20
N ILE A 352 15.34 14.34 -2.91
CA ILE A 352 14.05 13.89 -2.35
C ILE A 352 12.96 14.93 -2.60
N MET A 353 13.25 16.21 -2.35
CA MET A 353 12.29 17.30 -2.55
C MET A 353 11.88 17.43 -4.02
N LEU A 354 12.81 17.27 -4.97
CA LEU A 354 12.51 17.31 -6.39
C LEU A 354 11.57 16.16 -6.79
N VAL A 355 11.90 14.92 -6.41
CA VAL A 355 11.06 13.75 -6.72
C VAL A 355 9.67 13.90 -6.09
N ALA A 356 9.61 14.31 -4.82
CA ALA A 356 8.34 14.52 -4.13
C ALA A 356 7.51 15.66 -4.73
N ALA A 357 8.14 16.71 -5.26
CA ALA A 357 7.43 17.80 -5.96
C ALA A 357 6.82 17.33 -7.28
N LEU A 358 7.51 16.43 -8.01
CA LEU A 358 6.97 15.80 -9.22
C LEU A 358 5.76 14.93 -8.86
N TRP A 359 5.88 14.04 -7.89
CA TRP A 359 4.74 13.22 -7.42
C TRP A 359 3.58 14.05 -6.91
N PHE A 360 3.86 15.14 -6.18
CA PHE A 360 2.82 16.07 -5.74
C PHE A 360 2.08 16.65 -6.93
N ALA A 361 2.78 17.12 -7.97
CA ALA A 361 2.14 17.67 -9.15
C ALA A 361 1.30 16.62 -9.90
N GLU A 362 1.81 15.39 -10.04
CA GLU A 362 1.09 14.28 -10.67
C GLU A 362 -0.20 13.95 -9.92
N ARG A 363 -0.14 13.80 -8.60
CA ARG A 363 -1.29 13.44 -7.75
C ARG A 363 -2.27 14.60 -7.60
N ALA A 364 -1.75 15.81 -7.39
CA ALA A 364 -2.58 17.00 -7.16
C ALA A 364 -3.29 17.45 -8.44
N PHE A 365 -2.70 17.28 -9.62
CA PHE A 365 -3.27 17.77 -10.88
C PHE A 365 -3.65 16.66 -11.88
N ALA A 366 -3.50 15.39 -11.51
CA ALA A 366 -3.71 14.24 -12.40
C ALA A 366 -2.88 14.31 -13.70
N LEU A 367 -1.64 14.81 -13.58
CA LEU A 367 -0.69 14.95 -14.69
C LEU A 367 0.23 13.73 -14.80
N ARG A 368 0.80 13.47 -15.98
CA ARG A 368 1.90 12.51 -16.20
C ARG A 368 3.17 13.30 -16.52
N LEU A 369 4.10 13.41 -15.57
CA LEU A 369 5.29 14.27 -15.69
C LEU A 369 6.59 13.46 -15.68
N LEU A 370 6.63 12.34 -14.96
CA LEU A 370 7.73 11.40 -15.00
C LEU A 370 7.48 10.35 -16.09
N PRO A 371 8.46 10.08 -16.98
CA PRO A 371 8.40 8.89 -17.82
C PRO A 371 8.45 7.68 -16.89
N GLY A 372 7.34 6.93 -16.91
CA GLY A 372 7.13 5.76 -16.07
C GLY A 372 8.14 4.68 -16.34
#